data_AF-A0A505IBP8-F1
#
_entry.id   AF-A0A505IBP8-F1
#
_cell.length_a   1.000
_cell.length_b   1.000
_cell.length_c   1.000
_cell.angle_alpha   90.00
_cell.angle_beta   90.00
_cell.angle_gamma   90.00
#
_symmetry.space_group_name_H-M   'P 1'
#
loop_
_entity.id
_entity.type
_entity.pdbx_description
1 polymer ?
#
loop_
_entity_poly.entity_id
_entity_poly.type
_entity_poly.pdbx_seq_one_letter_code
_entity_poly.pdbx_strand_id
1 'polypeptide(L)'
;MKVLSFIVAAALLGLTGASSNSSPGLLKSDGVALGDWESAYQKASSFVAGLTTDQKLALITGSSVNSTNGSFSGLTFLDGDMGLQNFFYVSAFSLSSALAMTWDRDAIYAQAKAVGSEFYNKGIQVVAGPTSQPLGRTPWGGRNVEGFGPDPYLNGLASGLTAKGYIDAGVIPGAKLHYSTALPSI
;
A
#
# COMPACT_ATOMS: atom_id res chain seq x y z
N MET A 1 -57.70 29.38 -16.07
CA MET A 1 -56.59 28.77 -16.83
C MET A 1 -55.40 28.58 -15.89
N LYS A 2 -55.02 27.30 -15.70
CA LYS A 2 -53.70 26.75 -15.32
C LYS A 2 -52.84 27.50 -14.28
N VAL A 3 -52.91 27.11 -13.00
CA VAL A 3 -51.72 26.80 -12.15
C VAL A 3 -52.17 25.94 -10.96
N LEU A 4 -52.33 24.62 -11.14
CA LEU A 4 -52.72 23.72 -10.05
C LEU A 4 -52.17 22.30 -10.30
N SER A 5 -50.85 22.15 -10.47
CA SER A 5 -50.26 20.82 -10.75
C SER A 5 -48.80 20.62 -10.34
N PHE A 6 -48.24 21.37 -9.38
CA PHE A 6 -46.80 21.23 -9.07
C PHE A 6 -46.40 20.94 -7.61
N ILE A 7 -47.36 20.66 -6.71
CA ILE A 7 -47.00 20.42 -5.28
C ILE A 7 -47.15 18.95 -4.85
N VAL A 8 -47.79 18.08 -5.64
CA VAL A 8 -47.93 16.65 -5.26
C VAL A 8 -46.76 15.78 -5.74
N ALA A 9 -45.94 16.25 -6.68
CA ALA A 9 -44.80 15.47 -7.21
C ALA A 9 -43.55 15.50 -6.29
N ALA A 10 -43.44 16.44 -5.34
CA ALA A 10 -42.28 16.56 -4.47
C ALA A 10 -42.34 15.66 -3.22
N ALA A 11 -43.51 15.09 -2.90
CA ALA A 11 -43.70 14.24 -1.71
C ALA A 11 -43.54 12.73 -1.99
N LEU A 12 -43.39 12.31 -3.25
CA LEU A 12 -43.30 10.90 -3.64
C LEU A 12 -41.91 10.42 -4.10
N LEU A 13 -40.90 11.29 -4.10
CA LEU A 13 -39.52 10.95 -4.52
C LEU A 13 -38.52 10.84 -3.35
N GLY A 14 -38.99 10.93 -2.10
CA GLY A 14 -38.13 10.99 -0.91
C GLY A 14 -38.01 9.72 -0.07
N LEU A 15 -38.58 8.58 -0.47
CA LEU A 15 -38.76 7.42 0.42
C LEU A 15 -38.28 6.05 -0.09
N THR A 16 -37.51 6.00 -1.18
CA THR A 16 -36.90 4.73 -1.63
C THR A 16 -35.38 4.87 -1.65
N GLY A 17 -34.74 4.61 -0.51
CA GLY A 17 -33.28 4.61 -0.45
C GLY A 17 -32.63 4.37 0.91
N ALA A 18 -33.38 4.35 2.02
CA ALA A 18 -32.81 3.98 3.31
C ALA A 18 -32.89 2.45 3.49
N SER A 19 -31.92 1.72 2.96
CA SER A 19 -31.69 0.33 3.34
C SER A 19 -31.16 0.28 4.77
N SER A 20 -32.04 -0.03 5.72
CA SER A 20 -31.68 -0.38 7.09
C SER A 20 -31.13 -1.81 7.13
N ASN A 21 -29.86 -1.97 6.79
CA ASN A 21 -29.10 -3.21 7.01
C ASN A 21 -27.69 -2.84 7.45
N SER A 22 -27.50 -2.52 8.73
CA SER A 22 -26.16 -2.31 9.30
C SER A 22 -25.90 -3.39 10.33
N SER A 23 -25.01 -4.33 9.99
CA SER A 23 -24.40 -5.29 10.92
C SER A 23 -22.88 -5.13 10.85
N PRO A 24 -22.12 -5.32 11.94
CA PRO A 24 -20.71 -4.95 11.99
C PRO A 24 -19.85 -5.94 11.19
N GLY A 25 -19.19 -5.46 10.12
CA GLY A 25 -18.18 -6.23 9.37
C GLY A 25 -17.29 -5.31 8.52
N LEU A 26 -16.05 -5.06 8.95
CA LEU A 26 -15.21 -3.95 8.46
C LEU A 26 -14.75 -4.03 6.99
N LEU A 27 -14.85 -5.17 6.29
CA LEU A 27 -14.30 -5.30 4.92
C LEU A 27 -15.12 -6.21 3.99
N LYS A 28 -16.37 -6.53 4.34
CA LYS A 28 -17.30 -7.22 3.44
C LYS A 28 -18.50 -6.32 3.20
N SER A 29 -18.60 -5.83 1.96
CA SER A 29 -19.84 -5.40 1.29
C SER A 29 -20.59 -4.15 1.76
N ASP A 30 -19.96 -3.18 2.42
CA ASP A 30 -20.65 -1.95 2.82
C ASP A 30 -20.03 -0.70 2.17
N GLY A 31 -20.45 -0.39 0.93
CA GLY A 31 -20.40 0.97 0.37
C GLY A 31 -19.02 1.56 -0.01
N VAL A 32 -17.92 0.81 0.08
CA VAL A 32 -16.60 1.30 -0.35
C VAL A 32 -16.36 0.95 -1.82
N ALA A 33 -16.25 1.97 -2.68
CA ALA A 33 -15.82 1.79 -4.06
C ALA A 33 -14.33 1.38 -4.09
N LEU A 34 -14.05 0.11 -4.39
CA LEU A 34 -12.68 -0.44 -4.41
C LEU A 34 -11.84 0.04 -5.61
N GLY A 35 -12.47 0.63 -6.64
CA GLY A 35 -11.78 1.16 -7.82
C GLY A 35 -10.90 0.09 -8.48
N ASP A 36 -9.64 0.44 -8.70
CA ASP A 36 -8.63 -0.45 -9.33
C ASP A 36 -8.40 -1.76 -8.55
N TRP A 37 -8.77 -1.81 -7.26
CA TRP A 37 -8.59 -2.98 -6.40
C TRP A 37 -9.71 -4.01 -6.48
N GLU A 38 -10.82 -3.71 -7.16
CA GLU A 38 -11.99 -4.60 -7.22
C GLU A 38 -11.60 -6.00 -7.74
N SER A 39 -10.87 -6.06 -8.85
CA SER A 39 -10.46 -7.34 -9.45
C SER A 39 -9.51 -8.15 -8.55
N ALA A 40 -8.62 -7.47 -7.82
CA ALA A 40 -7.70 -8.09 -6.88
C ALA A 40 -8.45 -8.62 -5.65
N TYR A 41 -9.40 -7.84 -5.13
CA TYR A 41 -10.25 -8.22 -4.01
C TYR A 41 -11.08 -9.46 -4.32
N GLN A 42 -11.72 -9.52 -5.50
CA GLN A 42 -12.53 -10.69 -5.86
C GLN A 42 -11.68 -11.97 -5.94
N LYS A 43 -10.47 -11.89 -6.50
CA LYS A 43 -9.52 -13.02 -6.52
C LYS A 43 -9.11 -13.44 -5.10
N ALA A 44 -8.76 -12.48 -4.25
CA ALA A 44 -8.38 -12.74 -2.86
C ALA A 44 -9.53 -13.35 -2.05
N SER A 45 -10.74 -12.83 -2.20
CA SER A 45 -11.96 -13.33 -1.55
C SER A 45 -12.27 -14.77 -1.96
N SER A 46 -12.21 -15.07 -3.27
CA SER A 46 -12.42 -16.42 -3.79
C SER A 46 -11.36 -17.42 -3.29
N PHE A 47 -10.11 -16.99 -3.16
CA PHE A 47 -9.03 -17.82 -2.61
C PHE A 47 -9.24 -18.08 -1.11
N VAL A 48 -9.46 -17.04 -0.31
CA VAL A 48 -9.62 -17.12 1.15
C VAL A 48 -10.90 -17.86 1.55
N ALA A 49 -11.95 -17.85 0.72
CA ALA A 49 -13.16 -18.63 0.93
C ALA A 49 -12.90 -20.14 0.95
N GLY A 50 -11.88 -20.62 0.24
CA GLY A 50 -11.46 -22.02 0.21
C GLY A 50 -10.43 -22.41 1.28
N LEU A 51 -10.19 -21.57 2.30
CA LEU A 51 -9.21 -21.82 3.35
C LEU A 51 -9.86 -22.19 4.70
N THR A 52 -9.26 -23.16 5.39
CA THR A 52 -9.58 -23.44 6.80
C THR A 52 -9.03 -22.35 7.73
N THR A 53 -9.47 -22.33 8.99
CA THR A 53 -8.95 -21.38 10.00
C THR A 53 -7.45 -21.53 10.19
N ASP A 54 -6.94 -22.77 10.27
CA ASP A 54 -5.51 -23.03 10.45
C ASP A 54 -4.69 -22.54 9.24
N GLN A 55 -5.22 -22.70 8.03
CA GLN A 55 -4.61 -22.19 6.81
C GLN A 55 -4.59 -20.66 6.76
N LYS A 56 -5.65 -20.00 7.27
CA LYS A 56 -5.67 -18.54 7.40
C LYS A 56 -4.65 -18.06 8.44
N LEU A 57 -4.50 -18.78 9.55
CA LEU A 57 -3.46 -18.52 10.54
C LEU A 57 -2.06 -18.67 9.93
N ALA A 58 -1.82 -19.75 9.19
CA ALA A 58 -0.56 -19.99 8.51
C ALA A 58 -0.19 -18.85 7.54
N LEU A 59 -1.18 -18.33 6.80
CA LEU A 59 -1.00 -17.24 5.86
C LEU A 59 -0.51 -15.95 6.55
N ILE A 60 -1.15 -15.56 7.67
CA ILE A 60 -0.77 -14.33 8.41
C ILE A 60 0.55 -14.48 9.17
N THR A 61 1.01 -15.71 9.43
CA THR A 61 2.34 -16.00 10.00
C THR A 61 3.40 -16.25 8.93
N GLY A 62 3.13 -15.91 7.66
CA GLY A 62 4.12 -15.94 6.57
C GLY A 62 4.38 -17.32 5.96
N SER A 63 3.54 -18.32 6.23
CA SER A 63 3.68 -19.67 5.68
C SER A 63 2.96 -19.84 4.34
N SER A 64 3.46 -20.77 3.52
CA SER A 64 2.80 -21.18 2.27
C SER A 64 1.55 -22.01 2.57
N VAL A 65 0.50 -21.85 1.76
CA VAL A 65 -0.81 -22.46 1.96
C VAL A 65 -1.33 -23.04 0.66
N ASN A 66 -1.91 -24.23 0.71
CA ASN A 66 -2.60 -24.85 -0.43
C ASN A 66 -4.11 -24.88 -0.15
N SER A 67 -4.89 -24.27 -1.04
CA SER A 67 -6.35 -24.30 -1.07
C SER A 67 -6.84 -25.23 -2.19
N THR A 68 -8.11 -25.64 -2.11
CA THR A 68 -8.83 -26.24 -3.26
C THR A 68 -8.84 -25.30 -4.47
N ASN A 69 -8.76 -23.98 -4.25
CA ASN A 69 -8.79 -22.95 -5.29
C ASN A 69 -7.38 -22.50 -5.75
N GLY A 70 -6.33 -23.22 -5.37
CA GLY A 70 -4.94 -22.94 -5.78
C GLY A 70 -3.95 -22.90 -4.62
N SER A 71 -2.68 -22.69 -4.92
CA SER A 71 -1.60 -22.56 -3.93
C SER A 71 -1.15 -21.11 -3.77
N PHE A 72 -0.75 -20.74 -2.56
CA PHE A 72 -0.16 -19.45 -2.23
C PHE A 72 1.19 -19.67 -1.56
N SER A 73 2.25 -19.09 -2.13
CA SER A 73 3.58 -19.10 -1.53
C SER A 73 3.69 -17.96 -0.52
N GLY A 74 4.25 -18.24 0.65
CA GLY A 74 4.51 -17.23 1.68
C GLY A 74 5.29 -16.04 1.11
N LEU A 75 4.93 -14.83 1.52
CA LEU A 75 5.59 -13.62 1.06
C LEU A 75 6.94 -13.46 1.75
N THR A 76 7.99 -13.29 0.97
CA THR A 76 9.32 -12.94 1.49
C THR A 76 9.44 -11.42 1.52
N PHE A 77 9.72 -10.90 2.71
CA PHE A 77 10.00 -9.49 2.95
C PHE A 77 11.50 -9.30 3.04
N LEU A 78 12.02 -8.26 2.39
CA LEU A 78 13.43 -7.92 2.50
C LEU A 78 13.64 -6.40 2.46
N ASP A 79 14.66 -5.96 3.19
CA ASP A 79 15.23 -4.64 3.03
C ASP A 79 16.12 -4.52 1.77
N GLY A 80 16.31 -3.33 1.20
CA GLY A 80 15.81 -2.01 1.61
C GLY A 80 15.45 -1.11 0.42
N ASP A 81 14.98 0.09 0.75
CA ASP A 81 14.49 1.12 -0.19
C ASP A 81 15.52 1.51 -1.27
N MET A 82 16.81 1.30 -0.98
CA MET A 82 17.95 1.64 -1.82
C MET A 82 18.66 0.42 -2.46
N GLY A 83 18.02 -0.76 -2.45
CA GLY A 83 18.57 -1.99 -3.01
C GLY A 83 18.50 -3.19 -2.05
N LEU A 84 18.73 -4.40 -2.57
CA LEU A 84 18.67 -5.62 -1.77
C LEU A 84 19.81 -5.68 -0.73
N GLN A 85 19.46 -5.93 0.53
CA GLN A 85 20.44 -6.19 1.59
C GLN A 85 20.87 -7.66 1.62
N ASN A 86 22.17 -7.92 1.82
CA ASN A 86 22.76 -9.26 1.95
C ASN A 86 22.67 -10.13 0.68
N PHE A 87 22.69 -9.52 -0.50
CA PHE A 87 22.77 -10.23 -1.79
C PHE A 87 24.07 -9.89 -2.53
N PHE A 88 24.53 -10.84 -3.34
CA PHE A 88 25.60 -10.62 -4.33
C PHE A 88 25.00 -10.31 -5.70
N TYR A 89 25.77 -9.58 -6.51
CA TYR A 89 25.39 -9.16 -7.86
C TYR A 89 24.11 -8.33 -7.85
N VAL A 90 24.10 -7.29 -7.02
CA VAL A 90 23.02 -6.31 -6.84
C VAL A 90 23.62 -4.91 -6.81
N SER A 91 22.80 -3.90 -7.07
CA SER A 91 23.23 -2.51 -7.07
C SER A 91 22.97 -1.85 -5.72
N ALA A 92 23.83 -0.89 -5.36
CA ALA A 92 23.59 0.04 -4.28
C ALA A 92 23.13 1.37 -4.87
N PHE A 93 21.86 1.71 -4.67
CA PHE A 93 21.26 2.92 -5.24
C PHE A 93 21.47 4.15 -4.31
N SER A 94 21.14 5.33 -4.82
CA SER A 94 21.27 6.57 -4.04
C SER A 94 20.31 6.59 -2.85
N LEU A 95 20.70 7.30 -1.77
CA LEU A 95 19.82 7.55 -0.62
C LEU A 95 18.56 8.28 -1.08
N SER A 96 17.40 7.94 -0.52
CA SER A 96 16.13 8.63 -0.80
C SER A 96 16.23 10.13 -0.56
N SER A 97 17.01 10.58 0.44
CA SER A 97 17.26 12.00 0.69
C SER A 97 18.08 12.67 -0.41
N ALA A 98 19.09 11.99 -0.95
CA ALA A 98 19.87 12.46 -2.08
C ALA A 98 19.03 12.51 -3.36
N LEU A 99 18.17 11.51 -3.56
CA LEU A 99 17.23 11.45 -4.67
C LEU A 99 16.19 12.57 -4.57
N ALA A 100 15.68 12.87 -3.38
CA ALA A 100 14.76 13.99 -3.15
C ALA A 100 15.39 15.35 -3.51
N MET A 101 16.70 15.52 -3.24
CA MET A 101 17.42 16.75 -3.59
C MET A 101 17.55 17.00 -5.10
N THR A 102 17.24 16.01 -5.96
CA THR A 102 17.17 16.22 -7.42
C THR A 102 15.92 16.98 -7.84
N TRP A 103 14.85 16.91 -7.04
CA TRP A 103 13.49 17.38 -7.40
C TRP A 103 12.97 16.80 -8.73
N ASP A 104 13.55 15.70 -9.20
CA ASP A 104 13.25 15.07 -10.48
C ASP A 104 12.35 13.83 -10.26
N ARG A 105 11.12 13.94 -10.76
CA ARG A 105 10.11 12.88 -10.65
C ARG A 105 10.49 11.63 -11.44
N ASP A 106 11.12 11.82 -12.59
CA ASP A 106 11.50 10.73 -13.48
C ASP A 106 12.69 9.98 -12.87
N ALA A 107 13.64 10.70 -12.26
CA ALA A 107 14.74 10.08 -11.51
C ALA A 107 14.23 9.24 -10.32
N ILE A 108 13.27 9.77 -9.54
CA ILE A 108 12.65 9.05 -8.41
C ILE A 108 12.00 7.76 -8.89
N TYR A 109 11.14 7.84 -9.91
CA TYR A 109 10.45 6.68 -10.47
C TYR A 109 11.43 5.67 -11.07
N ALA A 110 12.42 6.13 -11.83
CA ALA A 110 13.39 5.25 -12.51
C ALA A 110 14.23 4.46 -11.49
N GLN A 111 14.73 5.11 -10.44
CA GLN A 111 15.48 4.40 -9.39
C GLN A 111 14.58 3.39 -8.68
N ALA A 112 13.35 3.76 -8.33
CA ALA A 112 12.40 2.84 -7.68
C ALA A 112 12.10 1.62 -8.55
N LYS A 113 11.86 1.81 -9.85
CA LYS A 113 11.64 0.72 -10.80
C LYS A 113 12.87 -0.18 -10.91
N ALA A 114 14.07 0.40 -10.90
CA ALA A 114 15.32 -0.38 -10.95
C ALA A 114 15.50 -1.23 -9.69
N VAL A 115 15.30 -0.66 -8.50
CA VAL A 115 15.30 -1.40 -7.23
C VAL A 115 14.26 -2.52 -7.25
N GLY A 116 13.01 -2.21 -7.63
CA GLY A 116 11.94 -3.21 -7.70
C GLY A 116 12.25 -4.34 -8.70
N SER A 117 12.92 -4.04 -9.81
CA SER A 117 13.34 -5.03 -10.79
C SER A 117 14.40 -5.99 -10.22
N GLU A 118 15.34 -5.49 -9.42
CA GLU A 118 16.30 -6.36 -8.73
C GLU A 118 15.60 -7.29 -7.74
N PHE A 119 14.62 -6.78 -6.97
CA PHE A 119 13.84 -7.60 -6.03
C PHE A 119 13.05 -8.69 -6.76
N TYR A 120 12.37 -8.33 -7.84
CA TYR A 120 11.62 -9.26 -8.68
C TYR A 120 12.53 -10.38 -9.21
N ASN A 121 13.68 -10.01 -9.77
CA ASN A 121 14.63 -10.97 -10.34
C ASN A 121 15.29 -11.88 -9.30
N LYS A 122 15.35 -11.47 -8.03
CA LYS A 122 15.82 -12.30 -6.91
C LYS A 122 14.71 -13.10 -6.24
N GLY A 123 13.47 -13.00 -6.72
CA GLY A 123 12.32 -13.75 -6.20
C GLY A 123 11.79 -13.24 -4.85
N ILE A 124 12.04 -11.97 -4.53
CA ILE A 124 11.52 -11.32 -3.33
C ILE A 124 10.21 -10.60 -3.67
N GLN A 125 9.15 -10.87 -2.93
CA GLN A 125 7.81 -10.35 -3.24
C GLN A 125 7.56 -8.97 -2.64
N VAL A 126 8.12 -8.68 -1.47
CA VAL A 126 7.84 -7.43 -0.75
C VAL A 126 9.13 -6.66 -0.46
N VAL A 127 9.20 -5.44 -1.00
CA VAL A 127 10.26 -4.48 -0.70
C VAL A 127 9.88 -3.75 0.58
N ALA A 128 10.78 -3.68 1.54
CA ALA A 128 10.55 -2.95 2.77
C ALA A 128 10.82 -1.42 2.56
N GLY A 129 10.00 -0.80 1.70
CA GLY A 129 10.02 0.61 1.29
C GLY A 129 8.76 0.95 0.47
N PRO A 130 8.51 2.23 0.13
CA PRO A 130 9.31 3.42 0.42
C PRO A 130 9.32 3.82 1.90
N THR A 131 10.38 4.52 2.31
CA THR A 131 10.53 5.05 3.67
C THR A 131 10.00 6.47 3.72
N SER A 132 8.74 6.64 4.11
CA SER A 132 8.14 7.97 4.30
C SER A 132 8.43 8.57 5.69
N GLN A 133 8.97 7.76 6.61
CA GLN A 133 9.30 8.16 7.98
C GLN A 133 10.64 7.54 8.44
N PRO A 134 11.47 8.30 9.19
CA PRO A 134 11.16 9.57 9.85
C PRO A 134 11.06 10.75 8.88
N LEU A 135 10.04 11.60 9.09
CA LEU A 135 9.83 12.78 8.25
C LEU A 135 10.98 13.79 8.41
N GLY A 136 11.73 13.76 9.52
CA GLY A 136 12.80 14.72 9.77
C GLY A 136 12.41 15.88 10.67
N ARG A 137 11.50 15.65 11.64
CA ARG A 137 11.15 16.62 12.70
C ARG A 137 12.39 17.18 13.40
N THR A 138 13.36 16.32 13.68
CA THR A 138 14.65 16.69 14.29
C THR A 138 15.74 16.51 13.25
N PRO A 139 16.57 17.53 12.97
CA PRO A 139 17.64 17.42 11.96
C PRO A 139 18.70 16.36 12.35
N TRP A 140 18.87 16.11 13.64
CA TRP A 140 19.77 15.08 14.20
C TRP A 140 19.21 13.65 14.13
N GLY A 141 18.09 13.42 13.44
CA GLY A 141 17.50 12.09 13.29
C GLY A 141 18.38 11.18 12.43
N GLY A 142 18.90 10.09 13.00
CA GLY A 142 19.86 9.21 12.33
C GLY A 142 19.32 8.46 11.09
N ARG A 143 18.00 8.37 10.92
CA ARG A 143 17.34 7.71 9.78
C ARG A 143 16.68 8.68 8.80
N ASN A 144 16.88 9.99 8.98
CA ASN A 144 16.32 11.01 8.07
C ASN A 144 16.80 10.81 6.62
N VAL A 145 17.99 10.22 6.45
CA VAL A 145 18.60 9.95 5.15
C VAL A 145 17.87 8.87 4.33
N GLU A 146 17.08 8.02 4.99
CA GLU A 146 16.28 6.98 4.33
C GLU A 146 14.97 7.54 3.76
N GLY A 147 14.51 8.71 4.23
CA GLY A 147 13.31 9.38 3.73
C GLY A 147 13.58 10.49 2.72
N PHE A 148 12.52 11.12 2.22
CA PHE A 148 12.61 12.17 1.19
C PHE A 148 12.64 13.60 1.76
N GLY A 149 12.63 13.75 3.09
CA GLY A 149 12.74 15.04 3.78
C GLY A 149 11.47 15.49 4.52
N PRO A 150 11.53 16.66 5.20
CA PRO A 150 10.50 17.11 6.13
C PRO A 150 9.26 17.75 5.50
N ASP A 151 9.32 18.08 4.21
CA ASP A 151 8.17 18.62 3.50
C ASP A 151 7.18 17.49 3.15
N PRO A 152 5.94 17.52 3.67
CA PRO A 152 4.98 16.44 3.45
C PRO A 152 4.54 16.32 2.00
N TYR A 153 4.57 17.42 1.21
CA TYR A 153 4.19 17.39 -0.19
C TYR A 153 5.25 16.66 -1.03
N LEU A 154 6.52 17.04 -0.90
CA LEU A 154 7.66 16.38 -1.52
C LEU A 154 7.73 14.91 -1.10
N ASN A 155 7.64 14.64 0.21
CA ASN A 155 7.71 13.28 0.74
C ASN A 155 6.55 12.40 0.25
N GLY A 156 5.32 12.93 0.21
CA GLY A 156 4.15 12.23 -0.32
C GLY A 156 4.26 11.94 -1.81
N LEU A 157 4.70 12.93 -2.60
CA LEU A 157 4.89 12.79 -4.04
C LEU A 157 5.99 11.76 -4.35
N ALA A 158 7.15 11.86 -3.69
CA ALA A 158 8.26 10.94 -3.90
C ALA A 158 7.88 9.52 -3.45
N SER A 159 7.24 9.35 -2.29
CA SER A 159 6.75 8.05 -1.82
C SER A 159 5.75 7.42 -2.79
N GLY A 160 4.83 8.22 -3.35
CA GLY A 160 3.88 7.74 -4.35
C GLY A 160 4.55 7.27 -5.64
N LEU A 161 5.53 8.03 -6.15
CA LEU A 161 6.31 7.65 -7.32
C LEU A 161 7.14 6.39 -7.08
N THR A 162 7.76 6.26 -5.90
CA THR A 162 8.54 5.08 -5.53
C THR A 162 7.64 3.85 -5.43
N ALA A 163 6.49 3.95 -4.75
CA ALA A 163 5.53 2.86 -4.67
C ALA A 163 5.02 2.44 -6.06
N LYS A 164 4.75 3.40 -6.95
CA LYS A 164 4.39 3.11 -8.34
C LYS A 164 5.52 2.39 -9.09
N GLY A 165 6.77 2.80 -8.91
CA GLY A 165 7.94 2.14 -9.51
C GLY A 165 8.07 0.68 -9.09
N TYR A 166 7.84 0.38 -7.81
CA TYR A 166 7.82 -0.99 -7.28
C TYR A 166 6.69 -1.84 -7.87
N ILE A 167 5.46 -1.30 -7.89
CA ILE A 167 4.30 -1.99 -8.47
C ILE A 167 4.52 -2.28 -9.96
N ASP A 168 5.03 -1.30 -10.72
CA ASP A 168 5.31 -1.45 -12.15
C ASP A 168 6.45 -2.45 -12.43
N ALA A 169 7.33 -2.72 -11.45
CA ALA A 169 8.36 -3.74 -11.52
C ALA A 169 7.88 -5.13 -11.06
N GLY A 170 6.62 -5.25 -10.59
CA GLY A 170 6.02 -6.52 -10.17
C GLY A 170 6.28 -6.91 -8.71
N VAL A 171 6.72 -5.96 -7.87
CA VAL A 171 6.95 -6.20 -6.43
C VAL A 171 6.02 -5.35 -5.57
N ILE A 172 5.67 -5.88 -4.40
CA ILE A 172 4.75 -5.23 -3.47
C ILE A 172 5.52 -4.18 -2.65
N PRO A 173 5.09 -2.90 -2.67
CA PRO A 173 5.65 -1.89 -1.78
C PRO A 173 5.18 -2.14 -0.33
N GLY A 174 6.11 -2.53 0.54
CA GLY A 174 5.91 -2.58 1.98
C GLY A 174 6.18 -1.20 2.60
N ALA A 175 5.36 -0.21 2.25
CA ALA A 175 5.56 1.18 2.66
C ALA A 175 5.75 1.28 4.18
N LYS A 176 6.86 1.88 4.60
CA LYS A 176 7.22 1.97 6.01
C LYS A 176 6.72 3.25 6.64
N LEU A 177 5.92 3.06 7.68
CA LEU A 177 5.54 4.05 8.68
C LEU A 177 6.15 3.58 10.01
N HIS A 178 7.31 4.08 10.39
CA HIS A 178 7.80 3.91 11.75
C HIS A 178 6.97 4.81 12.66
N TYR A 179 5.80 4.33 13.14
CA TYR A 179 5.01 5.10 14.08
C TYR A 179 5.88 5.41 15.29
N SER A 180 6.23 6.70 15.45
CA SER A 180 6.90 7.15 16.65
C SER A 180 5.90 7.00 17.79
N THR A 181 5.98 5.89 18.53
CA THR A 181 5.58 5.90 19.93
C THR A 181 6.57 6.78 20.68
N ALA A 182 6.49 8.10 20.48
CA ALA A 182 6.98 9.06 21.44
C ALA A 182 6.01 9.00 22.64
N LEU A 183 6.04 7.89 23.39
CA LEU A 183 5.64 7.94 24.78
C LEU A 183 6.77 8.69 25.48
N PRO A 184 6.50 9.86 26.09
CA PRO A 184 7.49 10.46 26.95
C PRO A 184 7.74 9.47 28.09
N SER A 185 8.97 9.01 28.22
CA SER A 185 9.47 8.42 29.45
C SER A 185 9.27 9.46 30.57
N ILE A 186 8.27 9.24 31.41
CA ILE A 186 8.18 9.77 32.78
C ILE A 186 9.07 8.90 33.66
#